data_AF-A0A7R8WWL4-F1
#
_entry.id   AF-A0A7R8WWL4-F1
#
_cell.length_a   1.000
_cell.length_b   1.000
_cell.length_c   1.000
_cell.angle_alpha   90.00
_cell.angle_beta   90.00
_cell.angle_gamma   90.00
#
_symmetry.space_group_name_H-M   'P 1'
#
loop_
_entity.id
_entity.type
_entity.pdbx_description
1 polymer ?
#
loop_
_entity_poly.entity_id
_entity_poly.type
_entity_poly.pdbx_seq_one_letter_code
_entity_poly.pdbx_strand_id
1 'polypeptide(L)'
;KLKAERNKLSKEIGQIKQQGGDASVQQVRVGEIREELVTLETKLASVSVEFQKRMAELPNLPADFVPPGGKEANQVVKVWGEKPNLGNEPLDHVELCKQLNLVDFERGTKLSGSGFWVYTGAGAALEWALINYFCQSHYKDGYTFLLPPHMLLPECGYAAGQFPKFADEVFHISSDS
;
A
#
# COMPACT_ATOMS: atom_id res chain seq x y z
N LYS A 1 -12.28 -20.27 -27.67
CA LYS A 1 -13.22 -20.99 -28.57
C LYS A 1 -13.68 -20.08 -29.72
N LEU A 2 -14.39 -18.98 -29.47
CA LEU A 2 -14.85 -18.03 -30.51
C LEU A 2 -13.75 -17.48 -31.44
N LYS A 3 -12.58 -17.10 -30.91
CA LYS A 3 -11.43 -16.69 -31.76
C LYS A 3 -10.99 -17.78 -32.75
N ALA A 4 -11.03 -19.05 -32.33
CA ALA A 4 -10.68 -20.19 -33.17
C ALA A 4 -11.78 -20.49 -34.21
N GLU A 5 -13.05 -20.40 -33.81
CA GLU A 5 -14.22 -20.54 -34.69
C GLU A 5 -14.23 -19.47 -35.79
N ARG A 6 -14.02 -18.20 -35.42
CA ARG A 6 -13.87 -17.08 -36.37
C ARG A 6 -12.76 -17.34 -37.38
N ASN A 7 -11.59 -17.78 -36.93
CA ASN A 7 -10.44 -18.05 -37.81
C ASN A 7 -10.73 -19.22 -38.77
N LYS A 8 -11.44 -20.25 -38.32
CA LYS A 8 -11.88 -21.38 -39.15
C LYS A 8 -12.87 -20.91 -40.22
N LEU A 9 -13.94 -20.23 -39.82
CA LEU A 9 -14.94 -19.68 -40.74
C LEU A 9 -14.34 -18.68 -41.74
N SER A 10 -13.37 -17.87 -41.31
CA SER A 10 -12.66 -16.94 -42.22
C SER A 10 -11.88 -17.66 -43.32
N LYS A 11 -11.30 -18.83 -43.02
CA LYS A 11 -10.64 -19.68 -44.03
C LYS A 11 -11.66 -20.33 -44.97
N GLU A 12 -12.78 -20.83 -44.43
CA GLU A 12 -13.87 -21.43 -45.21
C GLU A 12 -14.51 -20.42 -46.17
N ILE A 13 -14.73 -19.17 -45.75
CA ILE A 13 -15.21 -18.08 -46.62
C ILE A 13 -14.26 -17.88 -47.81
N GLY A 14 -12.94 -17.88 -47.57
CA GLY A 14 -11.94 -17.76 -48.62
C GLY A 14 -12.01 -18.89 -49.64
N GLN A 15 -12.19 -20.13 -49.17
CA GLN A 15 -12.33 -21.32 -50.02
C GLN A 15 -13.62 -21.31 -50.84
N ILE A 16 -14.76 -20.99 -50.22
CA ILE A 16 -16.08 -20.95 -50.88
C ILE A 16 -16.09 -19.89 -51.99
N LYS A 17 -15.55 -18.69 -51.72
CA LYS A 17 -15.47 -17.62 -52.71
C LYS A 17 -14.52 -17.95 -53.87
N GLN A 18 -13.41 -18.64 -53.61
CA GLN A 18 -12.52 -19.13 -54.68
C GLN A 18 -13.20 -20.13 -55.61
N GLN A 19 -14.14 -20.92 -55.08
CA GLN A 19 -14.93 -21.88 -55.84
C GLN A 19 -16.20 -21.25 -56.48
N GLY A 20 -16.39 -19.93 -56.35
CA GLY A 20 -17.54 -19.21 -56.90
C GLY A 20 -18.86 -19.42 -56.14
N GLY A 21 -18.81 -19.99 -54.93
CA GLY A 21 -19.99 -20.23 -54.10
C GLY A 21 -20.40 -19.01 -53.26
N ASP A 22 -21.60 -19.08 -52.69
CA ASP A 22 -22.12 -18.10 -51.74
C ASP A 22 -21.64 -18.41 -50.31
N ALA A 23 -20.98 -17.44 -49.68
CA ALA A 23 -20.47 -17.52 -48.31
C ALA A 23 -21.24 -16.64 -47.31
N SER A 24 -22.43 -16.15 -47.68
CA SER A 24 -23.22 -15.21 -46.88
C SER A 24 -23.49 -15.71 -45.45
N VAL A 25 -23.78 -17.00 -45.28
CA VAL A 25 -24.04 -17.62 -43.96
C VAL A 25 -22.81 -17.52 -43.05
N GLN A 26 -21.63 -17.90 -43.56
CA GLN A 26 -20.39 -17.84 -42.80
C GLN A 26 -20.00 -16.39 -42.51
N GLN A 27 -20.26 -15.46 -43.43
CA GLN A 27 -20.01 -14.04 -43.23
C GLN A 27 -20.89 -13.45 -42.11
N VAL A 28 -22.18 -13.78 -42.07
CA VAL A 28 -23.09 -13.39 -40.98
C VAL A 28 -22.57 -13.94 -39.65
N ARG A 29 -22.24 -15.23 -39.58
CA ARG A 29 -21.73 -15.85 -38.35
C ARG A 29 -20.40 -15.23 -37.88
N VAL A 30 -19.50 -14.89 -38.80
CA VAL A 30 -18.25 -14.17 -38.45
C VAL A 30 -18.54 -12.78 -37.88
N GLY A 31 -19.56 -12.10 -38.41
CA GLY A 31 -20.08 -10.82 -37.87
C GLY A 31 -20.58 -10.97 -36.43
N GLU A 32 -21.48 -11.94 -36.19
CA GLU A 32 -21.99 -12.25 -34.85
C GLU A 32 -20.86 -12.58 -33.86
N ILE A 33 -19.93 -13.46 -34.25
CA ILE A 33 -18.78 -13.82 -33.41
C ILE A 33 -17.92 -12.59 -33.08
N ARG A 34 -17.79 -11.63 -34.01
CA ARG A 34 -17.05 -10.40 -33.76
C ARG A 34 -17.74 -9.56 -32.68
N GLU A 35 -19.06 -9.42 -32.73
CA GLU A 35 -19.83 -8.72 -31.70
C GLU A 35 -19.73 -9.43 -30.35
N GLU A 36 -19.92 -10.75 -30.31
CA GLU A 36 -19.76 -11.57 -29.11
C GLU A 36 -18.35 -11.41 -28.49
N LEU A 37 -17.31 -11.36 -29.33
CA LEU A 37 -15.93 -11.15 -28.87
C LEU A 37 -15.73 -9.78 -28.24
N VAL A 38 -16.27 -8.71 -28.83
CA VAL A 38 -16.18 -7.35 -28.26
C VAL A 38 -16.85 -7.30 -26.89
N THR A 39 -18.04 -7.90 -26.75
CA THR A 39 -18.74 -7.98 -25.46
C THR A 39 -17.93 -8.74 -24.42
N LEU A 40 -17.38 -9.90 -24.78
CA LEU A 40 -16.60 -10.73 -23.87
C LEU A 40 -15.27 -10.10 -23.48
N GLU A 41 -14.59 -9.42 -24.41
CA GLU A 41 -13.34 -8.70 -24.12
C GLU A 41 -13.58 -7.52 -23.18
N THR A 42 -14.68 -6.79 -23.37
CA THR A 42 -15.10 -5.71 -22.45
C THR A 42 -15.41 -6.26 -21.06
N LYS A 43 -16.14 -7.38 -20.98
CA LYS A 43 -16.46 -8.06 -19.71
C LYS A 43 -15.20 -8.62 -19.04
N LEU A 44 -14.27 -9.17 -19.81
CA LEU A 44 -13.01 -9.68 -19.26
C LEU A 44 -12.18 -8.54 -18.68
N ALA A 45 -12.11 -7.39 -19.35
CA ALA A 45 -11.40 -6.21 -18.86
C ALA A 45 -11.98 -5.75 -17.52
N SER A 46 -13.30 -5.62 -17.40
CA SER A 46 -13.93 -5.18 -16.15
C SER A 46 -13.73 -6.18 -15.00
N VAL A 47 -13.93 -7.47 -15.27
CA VAL A 47 -13.72 -8.53 -14.26
C VAL A 47 -12.26 -8.63 -13.83
N SER A 48 -11.31 -8.41 -14.75
CA SER A 48 -9.89 -8.43 -14.42
C SER A 48 -9.51 -7.29 -13.48
N VAL A 49 -10.04 -6.09 -13.71
CA VAL A 49 -9.85 -4.93 -12.81
C VAL A 49 -10.44 -5.20 -11.44
N GLU A 50 -11.67 -5.72 -11.38
CA GLU A 50 -12.29 -6.07 -10.09
C GLU A 50 -11.49 -7.15 -9.36
N PHE A 51 -11.06 -8.19 -10.08
CA PHE A 51 -10.25 -9.26 -9.52
C PHE A 51 -8.95 -8.72 -8.92
N GLN A 52 -8.21 -7.89 -9.65
CA GLN A 52 -6.97 -7.29 -9.15
C GLN A 52 -7.22 -6.45 -7.90
N LYS A 53 -8.28 -5.64 -7.88
CA LYS A 53 -8.66 -4.85 -6.71
C LYS A 53 -8.93 -5.73 -5.49
N ARG A 54 -9.75 -6.78 -5.65
CA ARG A 54 -10.07 -7.71 -4.55
C ARG A 54 -8.85 -8.47 -4.06
N MET A 55 -7.97 -8.89 -4.98
CA MET A 55 -6.73 -9.59 -4.62
C MET A 55 -5.78 -8.68 -3.83
N ALA A 56 -5.70 -7.39 -4.16
CA ALA A 56 -4.88 -6.42 -3.44
C ALA A 56 -5.36 -6.11 -2.01
N GLU A 57 -6.62 -6.42 -1.69
CA GLU A 57 -7.19 -6.24 -0.34
C GLU A 57 -6.85 -7.40 0.60
N LEU A 58 -6.38 -8.54 0.08
CA LEU A 58 -6.06 -9.71 0.88
C LEU A 58 -4.78 -9.48 1.69
N PRO A 59 -4.79 -9.78 3.01
CA PRO A 59 -3.59 -9.73 3.81
C PRO A 59 -2.64 -10.87 3.43
N ASN A 60 -1.37 -10.74 3.82
CA ASN A 60 -0.44 -11.86 3.72
C ASN A 60 -0.86 -13.02 4.63
N LEU A 61 -0.54 -14.25 4.23
CA LEU A 61 -0.75 -15.41 5.07
C LEU A 61 0.22 -15.37 6.26
N PRO A 62 -0.25 -15.54 7.51
CA PRO A 62 0.64 -15.69 8.65
C PRO A 62 1.58 -16.89 8.45
N ALA A 63 2.81 -16.77 8.93
CA ALA A 63 3.74 -17.89 8.94
C ALA A 63 3.32 -18.94 9.99
N ASP A 64 3.69 -20.21 9.77
CA ASP A 64 3.26 -21.36 10.60
C ASP A 64 3.60 -21.23 12.09
N PHE A 65 4.64 -20.48 12.43
CA PHE A 65 5.08 -20.27 13.81
C PHE A 65 4.36 -19.13 14.52
N VAL A 66 3.51 -18.36 13.82
CA VAL A 66 2.76 -17.25 14.42
C VAL A 66 1.60 -17.83 15.25
N PRO A 67 1.53 -17.57 16.56
CA PRO A 67 0.44 -18.07 17.39
C PRO A 67 -0.91 -17.56 16.88
N PRO A 68 -1.94 -18.43 16.79
CA PRO A 68 -3.29 -17.99 16.46
C PRO A 68 -3.90 -17.21 17.62
N GLY A 69 -4.68 -16.17 17.31
CA GLY A 69 -5.38 -15.34 18.29
C GLY A 69 -5.23 -13.85 18.01
N GLY A 70 -5.78 -13.02 18.90
CA GLY A 70 -5.60 -11.58 18.90
C GLY A 70 -4.36 -11.13 19.67
N LYS A 71 -4.35 -9.86 20.10
CA LYS A 71 -3.23 -9.24 20.83
C LYS A 71 -2.92 -9.97 22.13
N GLU A 72 -3.91 -10.60 22.74
CA GLU A 72 -3.82 -11.41 23.95
C GLU A 72 -2.98 -12.69 23.77
N ALA A 73 -2.81 -13.18 22.54
CA ALA A 73 -1.99 -14.35 22.24
C ALA A 73 -0.51 -14.02 22.01
N ASN A 74 -0.13 -12.74 22.02
CA ASN A 74 1.27 -12.32 21.85
C ASN A 74 2.16 -12.89 22.97
N GLN A 75 3.30 -13.47 22.58
CA GLN A 75 4.24 -14.10 23.51
C GLN A 75 5.51 -13.26 23.67
N VAL A 76 6.03 -13.19 24.90
CA VAL A 76 7.31 -12.54 25.18
C VAL A 76 8.45 -13.48 24.77
N VAL A 77 9.17 -13.12 23.70
CA VAL A 77 10.31 -13.92 23.20
C VAL A 77 11.59 -13.66 23.99
N LYS A 78 11.83 -12.41 24.38
CA LYS A 78 13.03 -11.99 25.12
C LYS A 78 12.75 -10.74 25.94
N VAL A 79 13.29 -10.70 27.16
CA VAL A 79 13.39 -9.49 27.98
C VAL A 79 14.88 -9.16 28.12
N TRP A 80 15.23 -7.88 28.04
CA TRP A 80 16.61 -7.42 28.19
C TRP A 80 16.68 -6.25 29.17
N GLY A 81 17.70 -6.29 30.03
CA GLY A 81 17.88 -5.32 31.11
C GLY A 81 16.87 -5.48 32.24
N GLU A 82 16.93 -4.55 33.19
CA GLU A 82 16.01 -4.46 34.31
C GLU A 82 15.21 -3.15 34.19
N LYS A 83 13.93 -3.19 34.57
CA LYS A 83 13.11 -1.98 34.59
C LYS A 83 13.65 -1.02 35.66
N PRO A 84 13.88 0.26 35.35
CA PRO A 84 14.38 1.21 36.33
C PRO A 84 13.34 1.40 37.44
N ASN A 85 13.81 1.52 38.69
CA ASN A 85 12.97 1.94 39.80
C ASN A 85 12.78 3.46 39.73
N LEU A 86 11.58 3.89 39.34
CA LEU A 86 11.23 5.30 39.21
C LEU A 86 10.63 5.91 40.50
N GLY A 87 10.67 5.17 41.61
CA GLY A 87 10.04 5.57 42.87
C GLY A 87 8.52 5.42 42.84
N ASN A 88 7.86 6.07 43.79
CA ASN A 88 6.42 5.89 44.04
C ASN A 88 5.51 6.79 43.18
N GLU A 89 6.04 7.90 42.66
CA GLU A 89 5.28 8.90 41.88
C GLU A 89 6.04 9.30 40.62
N PRO A 90 6.25 8.38 39.66
CA PRO A 90 6.89 8.71 38.41
C PRO A 90 6.03 9.71 37.61
N LEU A 91 6.67 10.76 37.09
CA LEU A 91 6.02 11.64 36.12
C LEU A 91 5.89 10.91 34.79
N ASP A 92 4.75 11.12 34.12
CA ASP A 92 4.64 10.74 32.71
C ASP A 92 5.49 11.68 31.83
N HIS A 93 5.71 11.25 30.59
CA HIS A 93 6.55 12.00 29.66
C HIS A 93 5.99 13.38 29.29
N VAL A 94 4.68 13.58 29.34
CA VAL A 94 4.05 14.88 29.01
C VAL A 94 4.35 15.88 30.11
N GLU A 95 4.12 15.48 31.36
CA GLU A 95 4.37 16.32 32.52
C GLU A 95 5.87 16.63 32.67
N LEU A 96 6.73 15.62 32.49
CA LEU A 96 8.18 15.81 32.53
C LEU A 96 8.66 16.80 31.46
N CYS A 97 8.18 16.67 30.22
CA CYS A 97 8.55 17.57 29.12
C CYS A 97 8.09 19.01 29.37
N LYS A 98 6.90 19.20 29.97
CA LYS A 98 6.41 20.53 30.34
C LYS A 98 7.26 21.17 31.43
N GLN A 99 7.51 20.44 32.52
CA GLN A 99 8.31 20.96 33.65
C GLN A 99 9.72 21.36 33.22
N LEU A 100 10.32 20.59 32.30
CA LEU A 100 11.66 20.84 31.79
C LEU A 100 11.69 21.79 30.58
N ASN A 101 10.55 22.31 30.13
CA ASN A 101 10.43 23.14 28.93
C ASN A 101 11.06 22.50 27.67
N LEU A 102 10.93 21.18 27.53
CA LEU A 102 11.45 20.41 26.39
C LEU A 102 10.48 20.40 25.21
N VAL A 103 9.18 20.55 25.50
CA VAL A 103 8.11 20.49 24.50
C VAL A 103 7.05 21.56 24.80
N ASP A 104 6.71 22.34 23.78
CA ASP A 104 5.56 23.25 23.77
C ASP A 104 4.38 22.59 23.01
N PHE A 105 3.51 21.95 23.78
CA PHE A 105 2.31 21.28 23.27
C PHE A 105 1.23 22.27 22.82
N GLU A 106 1.09 23.40 23.51
CA GLU A 106 0.07 24.41 23.19
C GLU A 106 0.38 25.06 21.84
N ARG A 107 1.64 25.43 21.61
CA ARG A 107 2.09 25.97 20.33
C ARG A 107 1.93 24.96 19.21
N GLY A 108 2.28 23.69 19.43
CA GLY A 108 2.06 22.64 18.42
C GLY A 108 0.60 22.49 18.03
N THR A 109 -0.29 22.48 19.03
CA THR A 109 -1.74 22.41 18.79
C THR A 109 -2.25 23.63 18.01
N LYS A 110 -1.76 24.83 18.32
CA LYS A 110 -2.13 26.06 17.58
C LYS A 110 -1.64 26.05 16.13
N LEU A 111 -0.50 25.43 15.86
CA LEU A 111 0.09 25.38 14.52
C LEU A 111 -0.53 24.30 13.63
N SER A 112 -0.86 23.14 14.18
CA SER A 112 -1.19 21.95 13.36
C SER A 112 -2.38 21.14 13.88
N GLY A 113 -3.03 21.58 14.97
CA GLY A 113 -4.18 20.89 15.57
C GLY A 113 -3.79 19.81 16.57
N SER A 114 -4.79 19.04 17.01
CA SER A 114 -4.59 17.97 18.01
C SER A 114 -3.56 16.94 17.54
N GLY A 115 -2.71 16.47 18.46
CA GLY A 115 -1.69 15.47 18.18
C GLY A 115 -0.35 16.01 17.70
N PHE A 116 -0.16 17.33 17.67
CA PHE A 116 1.10 17.97 17.28
C PHE A 116 1.75 18.74 18.44
N TRP A 117 3.08 18.81 18.44
CA TRP A 117 3.88 19.47 19.47
C TRP A 117 5.13 20.13 18.87
N VAL A 118 5.76 21.03 19.63
CA VAL A 118 7.02 21.67 19.22
C VAL A 118 8.10 21.35 20.25
N TYR A 119 9.17 20.68 19.84
CA TYR A 119 10.35 20.53 20.70
C TYR A 119 11.08 21.86 20.87
N THR A 120 11.56 22.14 22.09
CA THR A 120 12.21 23.40 22.46
C THR A 120 13.53 23.16 23.19
N GLY A 121 14.52 24.05 22.98
CA GLY A 121 15.79 24.05 23.70
C GLY A 121 16.47 22.68 23.72
N ALA A 122 16.71 22.16 24.93
CA ALA A 122 17.32 20.85 25.13
C ALA A 122 16.49 19.69 24.57
N GLY A 123 15.15 19.82 24.48
CA GLY A 123 14.28 18.80 23.89
C GLY A 123 14.53 18.64 22.39
N ALA A 124 14.66 19.75 21.67
CA ALA A 124 15.00 19.72 20.25
C ALA A 124 16.42 19.16 20.02
N ALA A 125 17.39 19.56 20.86
CA ALA A 125 18.75 19.01 20.79
C ALA A 125 18.79 17.50 21.05
N LEU A 126 17.99 17.01 22.00
CA LEU A 126 17.88 15.58 22.30
C LEU A 126 17.30 14.78 21.13
N GLU A 127 16.24 15.29 20.49
CA GLU A 127 15.64 14.64 19.31
C GLU A 127 16.68 14.48 18.18
N TRP A 128 17.43 15.55 17.87
CA TRP A 128 18.52 15.49 16.91
C TRP A 128 19.65 14.53 17.31
N ALA A 129 19.97 14.46 18.60
CA ALA A 129 20.99 13.56 19.12
C ALA A 129 20.57 12.09 18.93
N LEU A 130 19.31 11.76 19.18
CA LEU A 130 18.76 10.40 19.00
C LEU A 130 18.77 9.99 17.51
N ILE A 131 18.30 10.86 16.62
CA ILE A 131 18.35 10.60 15.17
C ILE A 131 19.79 10.29 14.73
N ASN A 132 20.75 11.13 15.13
CA ASN A 132 22.16 10.91 14.79
C ASN A 132 22.73 9.62 15.37
N TYR A 133 22.37 9.28 16.61
CA TYR A 133 22.80 8.04 17.25
C TYR A 133 22.33 6.80 16.46
N PHE A 134 21.05 6.76 16.07
CA PHE A 134 20.52 5.65 15.26
C PHE A 134 21.16 5.61 13.87
N CYS A 135 21.33 6.77 13.22
CA CYS A 135 22.00 6.86 11.92
C CYS A 135 23.42 6.28 11.98
N GLN A 136 24.22 6.69 12.97
CA GLN A 136 25.58 6.21 13.14
C GLN A 136 25.65 4.72 13.51
N SER A 137 24.69 4.24 14.30
CA SER A 137 24.63 2.82 14.68
C SER A 137 24.40 1.94 13.45
N HIS A 138 23.39 2.25 12.64
CA HIS A 138 23.09 1.48 11.43
C HIS A 138 24.13 1.67 10.32
N TYR A 139 24.80 2.83 10.26
CA TYR A 139 25.94 3.00 9.36
C TYR A 139 27.06 2.00 9.68
N LYS A 140 27.36 1.78 10.98
CA LYS A 140 28.34 0.78 11.42
C LYS A 140 27.90 -0.65 11.15
N ASP A 141 26.59 -0.92 11.15
CA ASP A 141 26.01 -2.21 10.77
C ASP A 141 26.03 -2.45 9.24
N GLY A 142 26.51 -1.49 8.45
CA GLY A 142 26.69 -1.62 6.99
C GLY A 142 25.49 -1.19 6.15
N TYR A 143 24.50 -0.51 6.74
CA TYR A 143 23.36 0.01 5.97
C TYR A 143 23.77 1.18 5.09
N THR A 144 23.22 1.22 3.86
CA THR A 144 23.31 2.39 2.98
C THR A 144 22.15 3.32 3.28
N PHE A 145 22.46 4.57 3.63
CA PHE A 145 21.46 5.58 3.94
C PHE A 145 20.93 6.23 2.66
N LEU A 146 19.61 6.21 2.52
CA LEU A 146 18.88 6.87 1.44
C LEU A 146 18.07 8.02 2.03
N LEU A 147 17.99 9.14 1.30
CA LEU A 147 17.11 10.25 1.62
C LEU A 147 16.08 10.39 0.50
N PRO A 148 14.96 9.64 0.56
CA PRO A 148 13.93 9.68 -0.47
C PRO A 148 13.04 10.92 -0.35
N PRO A 149 12.26 11.27 -1.40
CA PRO A 149 11.16 12.21 -1.28
C PRO A 149 10.15 11.75 -0.23
N HIS A 150 9.55 12.69 0.52
CA HIS A 150 8.52 12.38 1.52
C HIS A 150 7.10 12.38 0.94
N MET A 151 6.91 13.01 -0.22
CA MET A 151 5.67 12.97 -0.99
C MET A 151 5.88 11.98 -2.13
N LEU A 152 5.08 10.91 -2.15
CA LEU A 152 5.27 9.79 -3.06
C LEU A 152 4.04 9.60 -3.94
N LEU A 153 4.25 8.97 -5.09
CA LEU A 153 3.15 8.65 -6.00
C LEU A 153 2.29 7.48 -5.45
N PRO A 154 1.02 7.35 -5.87
CA PRO A 154 0.14 6.30 -5.39
C PRO A 154 0.67 4.87 -5.59
N GLU A 155 1.48 4.65 -6.62
CA GLU A 155 2.11 3.35 -6.91
C GLU A 155 3.02 2.89 -5.77
N CYS A 156 3.66 3.82 -5.05
CA CYS A 156 4.47 3.50 -3.87
C CYS A 156 3.61 2.95 -2.74
N GLY A 157 2.45 3.55 -2.47
CA GLY A 157 1.51 3.08 -1.46
C GLY A 157 0.90 1.72 -1.80
N TYR A 158 0.65 1.46 -3.09
CA TYR A 158 0.22 0.14 -3.57
C TYR A 158 1.33 -0.90 -3.40
N ALA A 159 2.57 -0.59 -3.82
CA ALA A 159 3.70 -1.50 -3.70
C ALA A 159 4.06 -1.85 -2.25
N ALA A 160 3.88 -0.91 -1.31
CA ALA A 160 4.08 -1.13 0.12
C ALA A 160 2.92 -1.90 0.80
N GLY A 161 1.80 -2.11 0.09
CA GLY A 161 0.60 -2.77 0.64
C GLY A 161 -0.32 -1.85 1.45
N GLN A 162 -0.06 -0.54 1.45
CA GLN A 162 -0.93 0.45 2.10
C GLN A 162 -2.25 0.61 1.33
N PHE A 163 -2.17 0.60 -0.01
CA PHE A 163 -3.34 0.72 -0.87
C PHE A 163 -3.76 -0.63 -1.46
N PRO A 164 -5.07 -0.86 -1.64
CA PRO A 164 -6.18 0.08 -1.42
C PRO A 164 -6.72 0.14 0.02
N LYS A 165 -6.34 -0.81 0.88
CA LYS A 165 -7.01 -1.09 2.16
C LYS A 165 -6.94 0.06 3.18
N PHE A 166 -5.82 0.78 3.23
CA PHE A 166 -5.52 1.82 4.21
C PHE A 166 -5.36 3.19 3.53
N ALA A 167 -6.04 3.40 2.41
CA ALA A 167 -5.95 4.65 1.66
C ALA A 167 -6.41 5.88 2.47
N ASP A 168 -7.37 5.70 3.38
CA ASP A 168 -7.89 6.78 4.22
C ASP A 168 -6.99 7.08 5.45
N GLU A 169 -5.95 6.27 5.68
CA GLU A 169 -5.01 6.43 6.81
C GLU A 169 -3.75 7.24 6.43
N VAL A 170 -3.65 7.73 5.20
CA VAL A 170 -2.52 8.54 4.73
C VAL A 170 -2.96 9.96 4.38
N PHE A 171 -2.04 10.92 4.50
CA PHE A 171 -2.28 12.28 4.02
C PHE A 171 -2.16 12.32 2.50
N HIS A 172 -3.24 12.76 1.84
CA HIS A 172 -3.26 13.00 0.39
C HIS A 172 -2.98 14.48 0.11
N ILE A 173 -2.22 14.73 -0.96
CA ILE A 173 -2.01 16.06 -1.49
C ILE A 173 -2.87 16.17 -2.74
N SER A 174 -3.84 17.08 -2.73
CA SER A 174 -4.61 17.40 -3.93
C SER A 174 -3.69 18.09 -4.95
N SER A 175 -3.75 17.64 -6.20
CA SER A 175 -3.23 18.43 -7.31
C SER A 175 -4.23 19.57 -7.57
N ASP A 176 -3.85 20.80 -7.26
CA ASP A 176 -4.55 21.99 -7.78
C ASP A 176 -4.19 22.10 -9.26
N SER A 177 -4.93 21.37 -10.11
CA SER A 177 -4.83 21.40 -11.57
C SER A 177 -6.22 21.40 -12.18
#